data_AF-A0AA38PPD5-F1
#
_entry.id   AF-A0AA38PPD5-F1
#
_cell.length_a   1.000
_cell.length_b   1.000
_cell.length_c   1.000
_cell.angle_alpha   90.00
_cell.angle_beta   90.00
_cell.angle_gamma   90.00
#
_symmetry.space_group_name_H-M   'P 1'
#
loop_
_entity.id
_entity.type
_entity.pdbx_description
1 polymer ?
#
loop_
_entity_poly.entity_id
_entity_poly.type
_entity_poly.pdbx_seq_one_letter_code
_entity_poly.pdbx_strand_id
1 'polypeptide(L)' 'LAYIEWFSPFNKPGENHSLHKITQSVLPEGGNLASVVDLTHIVRSVSLTPCFGKVADRTWTSSNV' A
#
# COMPACT_ATOMS: atom_id res chain seq x y z
N LEU A 1 19.19 0.69 9.05
CA LEU A 1 18.49 1.57 8.09
C LEU A 1 17.67 0.70 7.14
N ALA A 2 16.52 1.20 6.70
CA ALA A 2 15.66 0.56 5.71
C ALA A 2 15.19 1.59 4.68
N TYR A 3 15.18 1.18 3.41
CA TYR A 3 14.54 1.95 2.34
C TYR A 3 13.04 1.64 2.36
N ILE A 4 12.22 2.68 2.36
CA ILE A 4 10.75 2.55 2.30
C ILE A 4 10.20 3.42 1.18
N GLU A 5 9.11 2.96 0.58
CA GLU A 5 8.28 3.75 -0.30
C GLU A 5 7.00 4.16 0.45
N TRP A 6 6.60 5.41 0.28
CA TRP A 6 5.45 5.95 0.98
C TRP A 6 4.15 5.63 0.23
N PHE A 7 3.10 5.39 0.99
CA PHE A 7 1.73 5.30 0.49
C PHE A 7 0.96 6.59 0.79
N SER A 8 -0.18 6.75 0.15
CA SER A 8 -1.12 7.85 0.38
C SER A 8 -1.59 7.85 1.83
N PRO A 9 -1.82 9.04 2.44
CA PRO A 9 -2.47 9.12 3.75
C PRO A 9 -3.81 8.39 3.79
N PHE A 10 -4.18 7.87 4.96
CA PHE A 10 -5.48 7.24 5.14
C PHE A 10 -6.62 8.24 4.93
N ASN A 11 -7.61 7.83 4.14
CA ASN A 11 -8.83 8.59 3.87
C ASN A 11 -10.03 7.97 4.60
N LYS A 12 -11.24 8.46 4.33
CA LYS A 12 -12.46 7.82 4.87
C LYS A 12 -12.47 6.33 4.50
N PRO A 13 -12.62 5.41 5.48
CA PRO A 13 -12.66 3.98 5.19
C PRO A 13 -13.87 3.66 4.31
N GLY A 14 -13.75 2.63 3.47
CA GLY A 14 -14.85 2.17 2.62
C GLY A 14 -16.02 1.69 3.46
N GLU A 15 -17.24 2.11 3.12
CA GLU A 15 -18.42 1.92 3.98
C GLU A 15 -18.80 0.45 4.20
N ASN A 16 -18.53 -0.41 3.22
CA ASN A 16 -18.94 -1.82 3.27
C ASN A 16 -17.91 -2.76 3.91
N HIS A 17 -16.64 -2.32 4.03
CA HIS A 17 -15.54 -3.19 4.47
C HIS A 17 -14.64 -2.54 5.54
N SER A 18 -14.84 -1.26 5.86
CA SER A 18 -14.10 -0.51 6.88
C SER A 18 -12.57 -0.48 6.67
N LEU A 19 -12.09 -0.72 5.45
CA LEU A 19 -10.66 -0.66 5.09
C LEU A 19 -10.33 0.69 4.44
N HIS A 20 -9.09 1.14 4.61
CA HIS A 20 -8.55 2.31 3.93
C HIS A 20 -7.96 1.93 2.58
N LYS A 21 -8.32 2.68 1.53
CA LYS A 21 -7.62 2.57 0.25
C LYS A 21 -6.31 3.32 0.35
N ILE A 22 -5.21 2.63 0.04
CA ILE A 22 -3.89 3.24 -0.11
C ILE A 22 -3.41 3.11 -1.55
N THR A 23 -2.66 4.09 -2.02
CA THR A 23 -1.96 4.08 -3.31
C THR A 23 -0.52 4.49 -3.09
N GLN A 24 0.39 4.09 -3.97
CA GLN A 24 1.79 4.54 -3.89
C GLN A 24 1.86 6.06 -4.05
N SER A 25 2.64 6.72 -3.20
CA SER A 25 2.87 8.16 -3.30
C SER A 25 3.96 8.43 -4.33
N VAL A 26 3.76 9.43 -5.18
CA VAL A 26 4.66 9.82 -6.26
C VAL A 26 5.08 11.27 -6.09
N LEU A 27 6.33 11.58 -6.42
CA LEU A 27 6.86 12.94 -6.42
C LEU A 27 6.23 13.78 -7.55
N PRO A 28 6.09 15.11 -7.39
CA PRO A 28 5.56 15.98 -8.43
C PRO A 28 6.33 15.89 -9.76
N GLU A 29 7.66 15.77 -9.67
CA GLU A 29 8.59 15.59 -10.79
C GLU A 29 8.63 14.17 -11.37
N GLY A 30 7.88 13.22 -10.77
CA GLY A 30 7.83 11.82 -11.16
C GLY A 30 8.69 10.89 -10.28
N GLY A 31 8.36 9.60 -10.29
CA GLY A 31 9.02 8.59 -9.46
C GLY A 31 8.39 8.42 -8.07
N ASN A 32 8.77 7.34 -7.39
CA ASN A 32 8.20 6.97 -6.09
C ASN A 32 8.70 7.90 -4.99
N LEU A 33 7.80 8.38 -4.14
CA LEU A 33 8.18 9.07 -2.92
C LEU A 33 8.74 8.04 -1.94
N ALA A 34 10.04 8.14 -1.64
CA ALA A 34 10.76 7.17 -0.82
C ALA A 34 11.65 7.84 0.22
N SER A 35 12.07 7.07 1.23
CA SER A 35 12.96 7.54 2.29
C SER A 35 13.81 6.42 2.86
N VAL A 36 14.96 6.77 3.44
CA VAL A 36 15.77 5.85 4.25
C VAL A 36 15.51 6.17 5.71
N VAL A 37 14.93 5.21 6.44
CA VAL A 37 14.58 5.38 7.86
C VAL A 37 15.37 4.43 8.75
N ASP A 38 15.48 4.76 10.03
CA ASP A 38 15.98 3.80 11.02
C ASP A 38 15.00 2.63 11.17
N LEU A 39 15.53 1.42 11.38
CA LEU A 39 14.71 0.21 11.55
C LEU A 39 13.82 0.30 12.79
N THR A 40 14.25 1.05 13.81
CA THR A 40 13.49 1.29 15.05
C THR A 40 12.17 2.04 14.82
N HIS A 41 12.00 2.72 13.68
CA HIS A 41 10.73 3.35 13.31
C HIS A 41 9.72 2.35 12.69
N ILE A 42 10.15 1.14 12.33
CA ILE A 42 9.27 0.11 11.77
C ILE A 42 8.69 -0.72 12.91
N VAL A 43 7.41 -0.52 13.20
CA VAL A 43 6.76 -1.16 14.35
C VAL A 43 6.21 -2.54 14.03
N ARG A 44 5.51 -2.68 12.90
CA ARG A 44 4.84 -3.94 12.52
C ARG A 44 4.48 -3.97 11.05
N SER A 45 4.29 -5.18 10.53
CA SER A 45 3.64 -5.41 9.25
C SER A 45 2.12 -5.28 9.38
N VAL A 46 1.48 -4.97 8.26
CA VAL A 46 0.03 -4.98 8.09
C VAL A 46 -0.33 -5.82 6.86
N SER A 47 -1.44 -6.53 6.93
CA SER A 47 -1.95 -7.28 5.79
C SER A 47 -2.72 -6.35 4.86
N LEU A 48 -2.41 -6.43 3.57
CA LEU A 48 -3.15 -5.71 2.54
C LEU A 48 -4.08 -6.68 1.81
N THR A 49 -5.21 -6.16 1.34
CA THR A 49 -6.11 -6.87 0.44
C THR A 49 -6.09 -6.13 -0.90
N PRO A 50 -5.85 -6.81 -2.03
CA PRO A 50 -5.86 -6.17 -3.33
C PRO A 50 -7.22 -5.52 -3.61
N CYS A 51 -7.20 -4.35 -4.21
CA CYS A 51 -8.41 -3.73 -4.74
C CYS A 51 -8.61 -4.19 -6.19
N PHE A 52 -9.33 -5.30 -6.37
CA PHE A 52 -9.53 -5.99 -7.67
C PHE A 52 -10.31 -5.19 -8.72
N GLY A 53 -11.00 -4.11 -8.33
CA GLY A 53 -11.97 -3.44 -9.19
C GLY A 53 -13.17 -4.36 -9.52
N LYS A 54 -13.65 -4.34 -10.76
CA LYS A 54 -14.83 -5.11 -11.18
C LYS A 54 -14.56 -6.60 -11.34
N VAL A 55 -13.34 -6.98 -11.72
CA VAL A 55 -12.96 -8.36 -12.04
C VAL A 55 -11.55 -8.61 -11.50
N ALA A 56 -11.43 -9.55 -10.57
CA ALA A 56 -10.13 -10.06 -10.14
C ALA A 56 -9.46 -10.84 -11.27
N ASP A 57 -8.14 -10.73 -11.40
CA ASP A 57 -7.37 -11.54 -12.34
C ASP A 57 -7.51 -13.02 -11.97
N ARG A 58 -7.93 -13.85 -12.93
CA ARG A 58 -8.20 -15.27 -12.73
C ARG A 58 -6.93 -16.11 -12.61
N THR A 59 -5.78 -15.55 -12.97
CA THR A 59 -4.48 -16.19 -12.81
C THR A 59 -3.92 -16.06 -11.39
N TRP A 60 -4.59 -15.29 -10.54
CA TRP A 60 -4.19 -15.11 -9.15
C TRP A 60 -4.46 -16.35 -8.30
N THR A 61 -3.52 -16.60 -7.42
CA THR A 61 -3.41 -17.66 -6.44
C THR A 61 -2.94 -16.99 -5.15
N SER A 62 -3.01 -17.70 -4.01
CA SER A 62 -2.48 -17.19 -2.75
C SER A 62 -0.98 -16.84 -2.79
N SER A 63 -0.24 -17.25 -3.83
CA SER A 63 1.21 -17.06 -3.95
C SER A 63 1.63 -15.92 -4.88
N ASN A 64 0.73 -15.38 -5.70
CA ASN A 64 1.05 -14.33 -6.69
C ASN A 64 0.06 -13.15 -6.65
N VAL A 65 -0.71 -13.05 -5.56
CA VAL A 65 -1.66 -11.96 -5.27
C VAL A 65 -1.13 -11.05 -4.18
#